data_AF-A0A953UXS7-F1
#
_entry.id   AF-A0A953UXS7-F1
#
_cell.length_a   1.000
_cell.length_b   1.000
_cell.length_c   1.000
_cell.angle_alpha   90.00
_cell.angle_beta   90.00
_cell.angle_gamma   90.00
#
_symmetry.space_group_name_H-M   'P 1'
#
loop_
_entity.id
_entity.type
_entity.pdbx_description
1 polymer ?
#
loop_
_entity_poly.entity_id
_entity_poly.type
_entity_poly.pdbx_seq_one_letter_code
_entity_poly.pdbx_strand_id
1 'polypeptide(L)'
;MKLHAIRAITMATLFFGFLGLRAGGAQDRGPSTPEERARAIKVAHGLEEDPLAKDAGEQRAWVIQWIIEIPDITVNVCFDYFGKLPDPPRGHSLEITRQMIISSAAFMIEHPDKAKDEQAVALSGLLGALKAYQAILMQDSGSRWPYVDKLIQMRDQGKLDDYVTETRKKCERDEEETDPDTIRAQAR
;
A
#
# COMPACT_ATOMS: atom_id res chain seq x y z
N MET A 1 -54.18 -70.51 0.14
CA MET A 1 -54.99 -69.42 -0.46
C MET A 1 -54.84 -68.15 0.38
N LYS A 2 -54.65 -67.03 -0.32
CA LYS A 2 -54.69 -65.60 0.09
C LYS A 2 -53.34 -64.88 0.23
N LEU A 3 -53.10 -64.07 -0.80
CA LEU A 3 -52.17 -62.95 -0.96
C LEU A 3 -52.65 -61.70 -0.19
N HIS A 4 -51.77 -60.67 -0.24
CA HIS A 4 -51.94 -59.22 -0.02
C HIS A 4 -51.34 -58.75 1.32
N ALA A 5 -50.08 -58.29 1.38
CA ALA A 5 -49.55 -57.00 0.90
C ALA A 5 -50.19 -55.79 1.61
N ILE A 6 -49.37 -54.95 2.26
CA ILE A 6 -49.44 -53.46 2.27
C ILE A 6 -48.20 -52.91 3.02
N ARG A 7 -47.27 -52.41 2.20
CA ARG A 7 -46.50 -51.15 2.25
C ARG A 7 -45.79 -50.70 3.55
N ALA A 8 -44.46 -50.77 3.47
CA ALA A 8 -43.51 -49.95 4.21
C ALA A 8 -43.56 -48.47 3.78
N ILE A 9 -43.51 -47.56 4.74
CA ILE A 9 -42.98 -46.19 4.58
C ILE A 9 -42.23 -45.85 5.87
N THR A 10 -40.96 -46.21 5.93
CA THR A 10 -40.03 -45.72 6.95
C THR A 10 -39.56 -44.33 6.52
N MET A 11 -40.01 -43.33 7.26
CA MET A 11 -39.63 -41.94 7.07
C MET A 11 -38.20 -41.73 7.60
N ALA A 12 -37.21 -41.89 6.72
CA ALA A 12 -35.82 -41.55 7.01
C ALA A 12 -35.62 -40.05 6.78
N THR A 13 -35.72 -39.26 7.86
CA THR A 13 -35.30 -37.85 7.88
C THR A 13 -33.79 -37.75 7.65
N LEU A 14 -33.40 -37.51 6.40
CA LEU A 14 -32.05 -37.08 6.01
C LEU A 14 -31.84 -35.66 6.51
N PHE A 15 -31.14 -35.52 7.64
CA PHE A 15 -30.54 -34.27 8.08
C PHE A 15 -29.41 -33.92 7.11
N PHE A 16 -29.75 -33.21 6.02
CA PHE A 16 -28.77 -32.58 5.14
C PHE A 16 -28.14 -31.43 5.92
N GLY A 17 -27.04 -31.73 6.61
CA GLY A 17 -26.17 -30.71 7.20
C GLY A 17 -25.58 -29.87 6.07
N PHE A 18 -26.21 -28.73 5.79
CA PHE A 18 -25.57 -27.65 5.04
C PHE A 18 -24.33 -27.23 5.84
N LEU A 19 -23.16 -27.78 5.49
CA LEU A 19 -21.90 -27.11 5.76
C LEU A 19 -21.94 -25.82 4.95
N GLY A 20 -22.27 -24.72 5.62
CA GLY A 20 -22.08 -23.39 5.05
C GLY A 20 -20.62 -23.25 4.65
N LEU A 21 -20.35 -23.11 3.35
CA LEU A 21 -19.12 -22.50 2.89
C LEU A 21 -19.07 -21.12 3.55
N ARG A 22 -18.21 -20.96 4.56
CA ARG A 22 -17.78 -19.63 4.96
C ARG A 22 -17.01 -19.06 3.77
N ALA A 23 -17.64 -18.16 3.04
CA ALA A 23 -16.94 -17.23 2.18
C ALA A 23 -15.84 -16.57 3.04
N GLY A 24 -14.59 -16.72 2.64
CA GLY A 24 -13.47 -16.05 3.29
C GLY A 24 -13.66 -14.54 3.15
N GLY A 25 -14.11 -13.89 4.23
CA GLY A 25 -13.86 -12.47 4.42
C GLY A 25 -12.35 -12.23 4.46
N ALA A 26 -11.94 -10.99 4.18
CA ALA A 26 -10.55 -10.53 4.25
C ALA A 26 -9.79 -11.28 5.35
N GLN A 27 -8.72 -11.96 4.97
CA GLN A 27 -8.00 -12.82 5.90
C GLN A 27 -7.55 -11.96 7.08
N ASP A 28 -8.11 -12.26 8.25
CA ASP A 28 -7.67 -11.78 9.55
C ASP A 28 -6.34 -12.49 9.86
N ARG A 29 -5.34 -12.25 9.02
CA ARG A 29 -4.01 -12.85 9.16
C ARG A 29 -3.35 -12.23 10.38
N GLY A 30 -2.50 -13.02 11.04
CA GLY A 30 -1.74 -12.53 12.18
C GLY A 30 -0.73 -11.43 11.80
N PRO A 31 -0.06 -10.84 12.80
CA PRO A 31 1.05 -9.91 12.61
C PRO A 31 2.11 -10.43 11.63
N SER A 32 2.83 -9.52 11.01
CA SER A 32 3.95 -9.85 10.13
C SER A 32 5.02 -10.70 10.82
N THR A 33 5.59 -11.67 10.11
CA THR A 33 6.69 -12.49 10.63
C THR A 33 8.05 -11.81 10.41
N PRO A 34 9.10 -12.18 11.19
CA PRO A 34 10.46 -11.68 10.96
C PRO A 34 10.98 -11.94 9.53
N GLU A 35 10.66 -13.09 8.94
CA GLU A 35 11.07 -13.46 7.59
C GLU A 35 10.38 -12.60 6.52
N GLU A 36 9.08 -12.32 6.70
CA GLU A 36 8.35 -11.42 5.82
C GLU A 36 8.89 -10.00 5.90
N ARG A 37 9.15 -9.50 7.11
CA ARG A 37 9.77 -8.19 7.34
C ARG A 37 11.15 -8.08 6.68
N ALA A 38 11.99 -9.11 6.84
CA ALA A 38 13.29 -9.16 6.19
C ALA A 38 13.17 -9.16 4.65
N ARG A 39 12.17 -9.88 4.10
CA ARG A 39 11.87 -9.84 2.66
C ARG A 39 11.39 -8.45 2.23
N ALA A 40 10.51 -7.80 2.99
CA ALA A 40 9.99 -6.47 2.69
C ALA A 40 11.11 -5.43 2.61
N ILE A 41 12.04 -5.42 3.57
CA ILE A 41 13.23 -4.55 3.54
C ILE A 41 14.07 -4.83 2.29
N LYS A 42 14.36 -6.09 1.99
CA LYS A 42 15.14 -6.47 0.80
C LYS A 42 14.47 -6.01 -0.48
N VAL A 43 13.15 -6.19 -0.59
CA VAL A 43 12.37 -5.73 -1.75
C VAL A 43 12.39 -4.21 -1.85
N ALA A 44 12.21 -3.49 -0.73
CA ALA A 44 12.23 -2.04 -0.72
C ALA A 44 13.53 -1.48 -1.31
N HIS A 45 14.68 -1.89 -0.78
CA HIS A 45 15.98 -1.42 -1.28
C HIS A 45 16.30 -1.93 -2.68
N GLY A 46 15.90 -3.16 -3.02
CA GLY A 46 16.05 -3.68 -4.38
C GLY A 46 15.30 -2.82 -5.41
N LEU A 47 14.08 -2.38 -5.08
CA LEU A 47 13.29 -1.50 -5.94
C LEU A 47 13.80 -0.05 -5.96
N GLU A 48 14.51 0.41 -4.93
CA GLU A 48 15.19 1.70 -4.96
C GLU A 48 16.42 1.68 -5.87
N GLU A 49 17.11 0.55 -5.96
CA GLU A 49 18.34 0.39 -6.74
C GLU A 49 18.07 0.03 -8.20
N ASP A 50 17.18 -0.94 -8.45
CA ASP A 50 16.78 -1.37 -9.79
C ASP A 50 15.24 -1.50 -9.91
N PRO A 51 14.52 -0.37 -9.97
CA PRO A 51 13.05 -0.32 -9.99
C PRO A 51 12.40 -0.98 -11.21
N LEU A 52 13.18 -1.23 -12.27
CA LEU A 52 12.73 -1.81 -13.54
C LEU A 52 13.36 -3.19 -13.80
N ALA A 53 13.94 -3.81 -12.77
CA ALA A 53 14.39 -5.19 -12.83
C ALA A 53 13.28 -6.12 -13.36
N LYS A 54 13.67 -7.24 -13.98
CA LYS A 54 12.73 -8.18 -14.61
C LYS A 54 11.61 -8.65 -13.68
N ASP A 55 11.89 -8.82 -12.39
CA ASP A 55 10.93 -9.23 -11.35
C ASP A 55 10.37 -8.06 -10.52
N ALA A 56 10.77 -6.80 -10.78
CA ALA A 56 10.37 -5.65 -9.98
C ALA A 56 8.85 -5.47 -9.87
N GLY A 57 8.11 -5.77 -10.95
CA GLY A 57 6.65 -5.74 -10.94
C GLY A 57 6.03 -6.73 -9.94
N GLU A 58 6.54 -7.97 -9.90
CA GLU A 58 6.10 -9.01 -8.97
C GLU A 58 6.49 -8.67 -7.53
N GLN A 59 7.73 -8.21 -7.30
CA GLN A 59 8.19 -7.83 -5.97
C GLN A 59 7.37 -6.68 -5.41
N ARG A 60 7.11 -5.64 -6.23
CA ARG A 60 6.28 -4.49 -5.85
C ARG A 60 4.84 -4.91 -5.53
N ALA A 61 4.25 -5.78 -6.34
CA ALA A 61 2.91 -6.29 -6.09
C ALA A 61 2.84 -7.09 -4.77
N TRP A 62 3.82 -7.97 -4.54
CA TRP A 62 3.90 -8.76 -3.31
C TRP A 62 4.00 -7.86 -2.07
N VAL A 63 4.93 -6.90 -2.05
CA VAL A 63 5.15 -6.08 -0.84
C VAL A 63 3.98 -5.14 -0.56
N ILE A 64 3.35 -4.58 -1.60
CA ILE A 64 2.15 -3.73 -1.42
C ILE A 64 0.99 -4.57 -0.86
N GLN A 65 0.77 -5.76 -1.40
CA GLN A 65 -0.27 -6.66 -0.88
C GLN A 65 0.02 -7.05 0.57
N TRP A 66 1.28 -7.38 0.88
CA TRP A 66 1.70 -7.69 2.24
C TRP A 66 1.47 -6.52 3.21
N ILE A 67 1.82 -5.27 2.84
CA ILE A 67 1.55 -4.07 3.65
C ILE A 67 0.04 -3.90 3.91
N ILE A 68 -0.82 -4.20 2.92
CA ILE A 68 -2.28 -4.10 3.06
C ILE A 68 -2.84 -5.15 4.03
N GLU A 69 -2.25 -6.35 4.05
CA GLU A 69 -2.79 -7.48 4.80
C GLU A 69 -2.32 -7.56 6.25
N ILE A 70 -1.15 -7.01 6.60
CA ILE A 70 -0.61 -7.12 7.96
C ILE A 70 -1.24 -6.08 8.91
N PRO A 71 -1.59 -6.46 10.16
CA PRO A 71 -2.24 -5.54 11.09
C PRO A 71 -1.28 -4.69 11.93
N ASP A 72 0.03 -5.00 11.94
CA ASP A 72 1.00 -4.47 12.88
C ASP A 72 1.91 -3.36 12.31
N ILE A 73 1.76 -3.03 11.03
CA ILE A 73 2.42 -1.90 10.37
C ILE A 73 1.35 -1.14 9.59
N THR A 74 1.22 0.16 9.87
CA THR A 74 0.30 1.04 9.15
C THR A 74 1.09 2.20 8.58
N VAL A 75 1.04 2.36 7.26
CA VAL A 75 1.66 3.49 6.55
C VAL A 75 0.57 4.50 6.21
N ASN A 76 0.68 5.70 6.78
CA ASN A 76 -0.20 6.82 6.41
C ASN A 76 0.21 7.37 5.04
N VAL A 77 -0.69 7.32 4.06
CA VAL A 77 -0.40 7.67 2.67
C VAL A 77 -0.90 9.08 2.39
N CYS A 78 -0.01 9.95 1.91
CA CYS A 78 -0.33 11.30 1.47
C CYS A 78 0.28 11.50 0.08
N PHE A 79 -0.55 11.56 -0.97
CA PHE A 79 -0.05 11.68 -2.34
C PHE A 79 0.35 13.11 -2.72
N ASP A 80 -0.01 14.09 -1.89
CA ASP A 80 0.30 15.51 -2.12
C ASP A 80 1.81 15.81 -2.12
N TYR A 81 2.64 14.92 -1.56
CA TYR A 81 4.10 15.01 -1.69
C TYR A 81 4.59 14.97 -3.14
N PHE A 82 3.78 14.49 -4.07
CA PHE A 82 4.09 14.47 -5.50
C PHE A 82 3.38 15.59 -6.28
N GLY A 83 2.74 16.53 -5.58
CA GLY A 83 1.91 17.56 -6.18
C GLY A 83 0.73 16.96 -6.94
N LYS A 84 0.42 17.53 -8.11
CA LYS A 84 -0.63 16.97 -8.97
C LYS A 84 -0.13 15.69 -9.63
N LEU A 85 -0.72 14.55 -9.25
CA LEU A 85 -0.50 13.29 -9.94
C LEU A 85 -0.99 13.36 -11.40
N PRO A 86 -0.27 12.74 -12.36
CA PRO A 86 -0.77 12.59 -13.72
C PRO A 86 -2.06 11.78 -13.76
N ASP A 87 -3.05 12.27 -14.51
CA ASP A 87 -4.31 11.57 -14.78
C ASP A 87 -4.61 11.65 -16.30
N PRO A 88 -4.54 10.52 -17.03
CA PRO A 88 -4.21 9.18 -16.55
C PRO A 88 -2.73 9.05 -16.10
N PRO A 89 -2.39 8.01 -15.31
CA PRO A 89 -1.00 7.70 -14.97
C PRO A 89 -0.13 7.56 -16.23
N ARG A 90 1.11 8.05 -16.17
CA ARG A 90 2.02 8.08 -17.33
C ARG A 90 3.47 7.89 -16.92
N GLY A 91 4.28 7.32 -17.82
CA GLY A 91 5.64 6.88 -17.48
C GLY A 91 5.58 5.90 -16.31
N HIS A 92 6.45 6.10 -15.32
CA HIS A 92 6.52 5.28 -14.11
C HIS A 92 5.89 5.93 -12.86
N SER A 93 4.87 6.79 -13.04
CA SER A 93 4.31 7.56 -11.92
C SER A 93 3.72 6.70 -10.81
N LEU A 94 3.16 5.52 -11.14
CA LEU A 94 2.61 4.60 -10.13
C LEU A 94 3.71 3.86 -9.36
N GLU A 95 4.79 3.48 -10.03
CA GLU A 95 5.94 2.81 -9.42
C GLU A 95 6.63 3.77 -8.44
N ILE A 96 6.81 5.04 -8.83
CA ILE A 96 7.42 6.08 -8.00
C ILE A 96 6.56 6.35 -6.76
N THR A 97 5.25 6.55 -6.91
CA THR A 97 4.39 6.84 -5.75
C THR A 97 4.24 5.65 -4.82
N ARG A 98 4.14 4.42 -5.35
CA ARG A 98 4.13 3.20 -4.53
C ARG A 98 5.43 2.97 -3.79
N GLN A 99 6.57 3.37 -4.36
CA GLN A 99 7.85 3.23 -3.68
C GLN A 99 7.87 4.01 -2.35
N MET A 100 7.15 5.13 -2.25
CA MET A 100 7.02 5.85 -0.99
C MET A 100 6.45 4.96 0.11
N ILE A 101 5.35 4.27 -0.18
CA ILE A 101 4.66 3.38 0.77
C ILE A 101 5.61 2.24 1.20
N ILE A 102 6.30 1.65 0.23
CA ILE A 102 7.21 0.51 0.45
C ILE A 102 8.40 0.93 1.32
N SER A 103 8.98 2.10 1.04
CA SER A 103 10.15 2.61 1.75
C SER A 103 9.78 3.10 3.16
N SER A 104 8.57 3.65 3.34
CA SER A 104 8.01 3.96 4.66
C SER A 104 7.88 2.69 5.52
N ALA A 105 7.32 1.61 4.96
CA ALA A 105 7.19 0.35 5.68
C ALA A 105 8.56 -0.25 6.06
N ALA A 106 9.53 -0.24 5.15
CA ALA A 106 10.90 -0.68 5.43
C ALA A 106 11.53 0.14 6.58
N PHE A 107 11.43 1.46 6.52
CA PHE A 107 11.93 2.34 7.58
C PHE A 107 11.34 2.02 8.96
N MET A 108 10.03 1.77 9.05
CA MET A 108 9.37 1.40 10.32
C MET A 108 9.90 0.08 10.89
N ILE A 109 10.30 -0.86 10.04
CA ILE A 109 10.86 -2.16 10.47
C ILE A 109 12.31 -1.98 10.93
N GLU A 110 13.10 -1.19 10.20
CA GLU A 110 14.52 -0.95 10.48
C GLU A 110 14.74 -0.04 11.68
N HIS A 111 13.77 0.84 11.95
CA HIS A 111 13.80 1.84 13.02
C HIS A 111 12.53 1.74 13.90
N PRO A 112 12.36 0.64 14.66
CA PRO A 112 11.14 0.42 15.43
C PRO A 112 10.89 1.48 16.52
N ASP A 113 11.94 2.15 17.00
CA ASP A 113 11.87 3.29 17.92
C ASP A 113 11.29 4.56 17.27
N LYS A 114 11.35 4.65 15.94
CA LYS A 114 10.81 5.76 15.13
C LYS A 114 9.59 5.39 14.31
N ALA A 115 9.07 4.18 14.44
CA ALA A 115 7.92 3.72 13.66
C ALA A 115 6.65 4.57 13.89
N LYS A 116 6.57 5.31 15.01
CA LYS A 116 5.47 6.23 15.32
C LYS A 116 5.80 7.71 15.06
N ASP A 117 7.01 8.00 14.59
CA ASP A 117 7.41 9.34 14.16
C ASP A 117 6.96 9.53 12.71
N GLU A 118 5.74 10.03 12.53
CA GLU A 118 5.13 10.17 11.20
C GLU A 118 5.95 11.06 10.25
N GLN A 119 6.63 12.08 10.79
CA GLN A 119 7.53 12.93 10.01
C GLN A 119 8.71 12.12 9.49
N ALA A 120 9.38 11.36 10.36
CA ALA A 120 10.51 10.53 9.97
C ALA A 120 10.12 9.41 8.99
N VAL A 121 8.94 8.80 9.18
CA VAL A 121 8.38 7.78 8.28
C VAL A 121 8.07 8.39 6.90
N ALA A 122 7.39 9.53 6.85
CA ALA A 122 7.04 10.19 5.59
C ALA A 122 8.28 10.68 4.82
N LEU A 123 9.25 11.28 5.52
CA LEU A 123 10.51 11.73 4.92
C LEU A 123 11.28 10.55 4.33
N SER A 124 11.42 9.45 5.08
CA SER A 124 12.13 8.25 4.62
C SER A 124 11.42 7.59 3.43
N GLY A 125 10.08 7.53 3.48
CA GLY A 125 9.26 7.10 2.35
C GLY A 125 9.56 7.91 1.09
N LEU A 126 9.49 9.24 1.21
CA LEU A 126 9.72 10.14 0.07
C LEU A 126 11.15 9.99 -0.46
N LEU A 127 12.16 9.89 0.40
CA LEU A 127 13.55 9.67 0.00
C LEU A 127 13.73 8.37 -0.81
N GLY A 128 13.11 7.28 -0.39
CA GLY A 128 13.12 6.01 -1.13
C GLY A 128 12.45 6.14 -2.51
N ALA A 129 11.33 6.86 -2.60
CA ALA A 129 10.69 7.17 -3.87
C ALA A 129 11.58 8.02 -4.80
N LEU A 130 12.29 9.02 -4.26
CA LEU A 130 13.24 9.82 -5.03
C LEU A 130 14.42 8.97 -5.54
N LYS A 131 14.92 8.03 -4.73
CA LYS A 131 15.99 7.11 -5.13
C LYS A 131 15.54 6.21 -6.29
N ALA A 132 14.37 5.59 -6.19
CA ALA A 132 13.79 4.82 -7.30
C ALA A 132 13.56 5.68 -8.54
N TYR A 133 13.06 6.91 -8.41
CA TYR A 133 12.90 7.81 -9.55
C TYR A 133 14.24 8.11 -10.24
N GLN A 134 15.31 8.38 -9.48
CA GLN A 134 16.63 8.59 -10.05
C GLN A 134 17.14 7.34 -10.79
N ALA A 135 16.92 6.15 -10.23
CA ALA A 135 17.28 4.89 -10.90
C ALA A 135 16.44 4.61 -12.16
N ILE A 136 15.14 4.94 -12.15
CA ILE A 136 14.27 4.91 -13.33
C ILE A 136 14.84 5.81 -14.43
N LEU A 137 15.22 7.05 -14.11
CA LEU A 137 15.74 8.00 -15.10
C LEU A 137 17.02 7.51 -15.80
N MET A 138 17.83 6.68 -15.12
CA MET A 138 19.02 6.09 -15.72
C MET A 138 18.69 5.03 -16.78
N GLN A 139 17.52 4.38 -16.68
CA GLN A 139 17.07 3.32 -17.57
C GLN A 139 16.08 3.82 -18.63
N ASP A 140 15.19 4.74 -18.24
CA ASP A 140 14.20 5.40 -19.08
C ASP A 140 14.15 6.91 -18.79
N SER A 141 14.96 7.67 -19.53
CA SER A 141 14.97 9.14 -19.45
C SER A 141 13.64 9.79 -19.89
N GLY A 142 12.78 9.07 -20.63
CA GLY A 142 11.46 9.53 -21.05
C GLY A 142 10.46 9.65 -19.89
N SER A 143 10.73 8.97 -18.78
CA SER A 143 9.92 9.00 -17.56
C SER A 143 10.17 10.22 -16.66
N ARG A 144 10.84 11.26 -17.17
CA ARG A 144 11.09 12.50 -16.42
C ARG A 144 9.80 13.15 -15.94
N TRP A 145 9.76 13.41 -14.63
CA TRP A 145 8.66 14.07 -13.94
C TRP A 145 9.17 15.37 -13.29
N PRO A 146 8.92 16.55 -13.91
CA PRO A 146 9.49 17.81 -13.47
C PRO A 146 9.17 18.22 -12.02
N TYR A 147 8.06 17.73 -11.45
CA TYR A 147 7.75 17.97 -10.05
C TYR A 147 8.70 17.19 -9.13
N VAL A 148 8.97 15.92 -9.44
CA VAL A 148 9.89 15.07 -8.67
C VAL A 148 11.34 15.55 -8.82
N ASP A 149 11.72 16.10 -9.98
CA ASP A 149 13.00 16.80 -10.15
C ASP A 149 13.17 17.96 -9.14
N LYS A 150 12.09 18.69 -8.82
CA LYS A 150 12.13 19.75 -7.80
C LYS A 150 12.28 19.19 -6.39
N LEU A 151 11.68 18.04 -6.08
CA LEU A 151 11.83 17.39 -4.78
C LEU A 151 13.29 16.93 -4.55
N ILE A 152 13.95 16.43 -5.60
CA ILE A 152 15.40 16.15 -5.58
C ILE A 152 16.19 17.42 -5.26
N GLN A 153 15.88 18.54 -5.92
CA GLN A 153 16.55 19.82 -5.64
C GLN A 153 16.32 20.28 -4.19
N MET A 154 15.10 20.11 -3.65
CA MET A 154 14.81 20.42 -2.25
C MET A 154 15.63 19.55 -1.29
N ARG A 155 15.74 18.24 -1.57
CA ARG A 155 16.61 17.32 -0.82
C ARG A 155 18.05 17.81 -0.80
N ASP A 156 18.60 18.10 -1.98
CA ASP A 156 20.01 18.49 -2.13
C ASP A 156 20.30 19.87 -1.47
N GLN A 157 19.26 20.68 -1.28
CA GLN A 157 19.33 21.96 -0.54
C GLN A 157 19.04 21.82 0.96
N GLY A 158 18.74 20.63 1.47
CA GLY A 158 18.36 20.40 2.87
C GLY A 158 16.96 20.91 3.25
N LYS A 159 16.08 21.14 2.28
CA LYS A 159 14.72 21.70 2.46
C LYS A 159 13.60 20.66 2.39
N LEU A 160 13.93 19.39 2.16
CA LEU A 160 12.92 18.35 1.98
C LEU A 160 12.14 18.09 3.27
N ASP A 161 12.78 18.16 4.43
CA ASP A 161 12.13 17.93 5.73
C ASP A 161 11.04 18.98 6.03
N ASP A 162 11.34 20.26 5.80
CA ASP A 162 10.36 21.36 5.88
C ASP A 162 9.19 21.13 4.91
N TYR A 163 9.49 20.73 3.67
CA TYR A 163 8.46 20.41 2.67
C TYR A 163 7.55 19.27 3.12
N VAL A 164 8.12 18.20 3.70
CA VAL A 164 7.35 17.07 4.23
C VAL A 164 6.48 17.54 5.39
N THR A 165 7.02 18.35 6.31
CA THR A 165 6.28 18.89 7.45
C THR A 165 5.04 19.67 7.01
N GLU A 166 5.20 20.60 6.07
CA GLU A 166 4.11 21.45 5.61
C GLU A 166 3.08 20.67 4.77
N THR A 167 3.53 19.69 3.99
CA THR A 167 2.63 18.85 3.18
C THR A 167 1.85 17.86 4.05
N ARG A 168 2.46 17.29 5.09
CA ARG A 168 1.78 16.40 6.04
C ARG A 168 0.62 17.11 6.74
N LYS A 169 0.87 18.33 7.24
CA LYS A 169 -0.19 19.19 7.84
C LYS A 169 -1.33 19.47 6.89
N LYS A 170 -1.05 19.59 5.58
CA LYS A 170 -2.09 19.76 4.58
C LYS A 170 -2.95 18.51 4.44
N CYS A 171 -2.31 17.34 4.32
CA CYS A 171 -3.02 16.06 4.23
C CYS A 171 -3.89 15.78 5.47
N GLU A 172 -3.41 16.08 6.68
CA GLU A 172 -4.21 15.95 7.92
C GLU A 172 -5.48 16.82 7.89
N ARG A 173 -5.37 18.08 7.46
CA ARG A 173 -6.54 18.98 7.39
C ARG A 173 -7.55 18.58 6.32
N ASP A 174 -7.07 18.10 5.16
CA ASP A 174 -7.95 17.68 4.09
C ASP A 174 -8.76 16.42 4.53
N GLU A 175 -8.19 15.56 5.37
CA GLU A 175 -8.91 14.44 6.01
C GLU A 175 -9.96 14.92 7.02
N GLU A 176 -9.63 15.90 7.87
CA GLU A 176 -10.58 16.49 8.83
C GLU A 176 -11.74 17.24 8.15
N GLU A 177 -11.49 17.95 7.03
CA GLU A 177 -12.54 18.61 6.25
C GLU A 177 -13.45 17.63 5.48
N THR A 178 -13.01 16.38 5.32
CA THR A 178 -13.79 15.31 4.68
C THR A 178 -14.59 14.49 5.72
N ASP A 179 -15.05 15.16 6.78
CA ASP A 179 -15.97 14.61 7.78
C ASP A 179 -17.27 14.09 7.11
N PRO A 180 -17.65 12.81 7.30
CA PRO A 180 -18.89 12.24 6.74
C PRO A 180 -20.18 12.95 7.18
N ASP A 181 -20.14 13.77 8.25
CA ASP A 181 -21.28 14.58 8.68
C ASP A 181 -21.41 15.92 7.91
N THR A 182 -20.44 16.26 7.06
CA THR A 182 -20.54 17.40 6.14
C THR A 182 -20.80 16.93 4.71
N ILE A 183 -22.06 16.60 4.43
CA ILE A 183 -22.57 16.54 3.05
C ILE A 183 -22.33 17.92 2.41
N ARG A 184 -21.24 18.05 1.63
CA ARG A 184 -21.01 19.23 0.78
C ARG A 184 -22.05 19.20 -0.33
N ALA A 185 -23.17 19.88 -0.06
CA ALA A 185 -23.98 20.49 -1.11
C ALA A 185 -23.07 21.44 -1.89
N GLN A 186 -22.48 20.97 -2.99
CA GLN A 186 -21.92 21.84 -4.01
C GLN A 186 -22.60 21.55 -5.33
N ALA A 187 -23.64 22.34 -5.54
CA ALA A 187 -24.17 22.67 -6.84
C ALA A 187 -23.06 23.28 -7.72
N ARG A 188 -22.92 22.75 -8.92
CA ARG A 188 -22.93 23.50 -10.19
C ARG A 188 -23.18 22.54 -11.34
#